data_AF-A0A1F7I8J0-F1
#
_entry.id   AF-A0A1F7I8J0-F1
#
_cell.length_a   1.000
_cell.length_b   1.000
_cell.length_c   1.000
_cell.angle_alpha   90.00
_cell.angle_beta   90.00
_cell.angle_gamma   90.00
#
_symmetry.space_group_name_H-M   'P 1'
#
loop_
_entity.id
_entity.type
_entity.pdbx_description
1 polymer ?
#
loop_
_entity_poly.entity_id
_entity_poly.type
_entity_poly.pdbx_seq_one_letter_code
_entity_poly.pdbx_strand_id
1 'polypeptide(L)'
;MTRKGYIFVFDRSLRSDYTKLHKAIKDNRNILNWWHYLTSGYILISTESASELTNFMRENLPSDTYFIIMEINHNNYNGWLPQEAWDWIRENIGTNIY
;
A
#
# COMPACT_ATOMS: atom_id res chain seq x y z
N MET A 1 17.09 0.80 8.16
CA MET A 1 15.67 1.14 8.40
C MET A 1 14.87 -0.14 8.35
N THR A 2 13.91 -0.33 9.25
CA THR A 2 13.09 -1.55 9.31
C THR A 2 11.97 -1.46 8.28
N ARG A 3 11.78 -2.51 7.46
CA ARG A 3 10.66 -2.58 6.52
C ARG A 3 9.35 -2.83 7.26
N LYS A 4 8.25 -2.21 6.80
CA LYS A 4 6.91 -2.35 7.38
C LYS A 4 5.86 -2.51 6.29
N GLY A 5 4.75 -3.17 6.63
CA GLY A 5 3.58 -3.29 5.77
C GLY A 5 2.57 -2.17 6.04
N TYR A 6 2.01 -1.60 4.98
CA TYR A 6 0.98 -0.56 5.05
C TYR A 6 -0.21 -0.95 4.18
N ILE A 7 -1.42 -0.64 4.65
CA ILE A 7 -2.61 -0.58 3.80
C ILE A 7 -2.84 0.86 3.37
N PHE A 8 -2.93 1.08 2.06
CA PHE A 8 -3.26 2.36 1.45
C PHE A 8 -4.60 2.20 0.73
N VAL A 9 -5.59 3.00 1.11
CA VAL A 9 -6.93 2.97 0.49
C VAL A 9 -7.28 4.39 0.07
N PHE A 10 -7.85 4.56 -1.10
CA PHE A 10 -8.21 5.86 -1.65
C PHE A 10 -9.57 5.82 -2.32
N ASP A 11 -10.26 6.97 -2.34
CA ASP A 11 -11.55 7.11 -2.99
C ASP A 11 -11.38 7.16 -4.52
N ARG A 12 -11.67 6.04 -5.17
CA ARG A 12 -11.45 5.90 -6.61
C ARG A 12 -12.64 6.48 -7.39
N SER A 13 -12.39 7.53 -8.14
CA SER A 13 -13.34 8.08 -9.12
C SER A 13 -13.25 7.35 -10.45
N LEU A 14 -14.40 7.08 -11.08
CA LEU A 14 -14.46 6.52 -12.45
C LEU A 14 -13.92 7.48 -13.53
N ARG A 15 -13.82 8.78 -13.21
CA ARG A 15 -13.36 9.82 -14.14
C ARG A 15 -11.86 10.10 -14.04
N SER A 16 -11.21 9.58 -13.01
CA SER A 16 -9.82 9.89 -12.68
C SER A 16 -8.88 8.81 -13.18
N ASP A 17 -7.74 9.24 -13.74
CA ASP A 17 -6.65 8.36 -14.14
C ASP A 17 -5.67 8.17 -12.99
N TYR A 18 -5.45 6.90 -12.61
CA TYR A 18 -4.52 6.50 -11.54
C TYR A 18 -3.26 5.80 -12.09
N THR A 19 -3.02 5.84 -13.41
CA THR A 19 -1.80 5.31 -14.03
C THR A 19 -0.54 6.02 -13.52
N LYS A 20 -0.62 7.35 -13.31
CA LYS A 20 0.46 8.14 -12.70
C LYS A 20 0.82 7.60 -11.31
N LEU A 21 -0.18 7.41 -10.44
CA LEU A 21 0.00 6.84 -9.11
C LEU A 21 0.62 5.44 -9.17
N HIS A 22 0.06 4.56 -10.01
CA HIS A 22 0.54 3.20 -10.15
C HIS A 22 2.01 3.16 -10.63
N LYS A 23 2.36 3.98 -11.61
CA LYS A 23 3.74 4.12 -12.10
C LYS A 23 4.66 4.65 -11.00
N ALA A 24 4.23 5.68 -10.27
CA ALA A 24 5.02 6.25 -9.17
C ALA A 24 5.30 5.22 -8.08
N ILE A 25 4.30 4.41 -7.70
CA ILE A 25 4.48 3.33 -6.71
C ILE A 25 5.51 2.30 -7.20
N LYS A 26 5.44 1.89 -8.48
CA LYS A 26 6.37 0.93 -9.07
C LYS A 26 7.81 1.43 -9.15
N ASP A 27 8.00 2.73 -9.39
CA ASP A 27 9.32 3.31 -9.60
C ASP A 27 9.95 3.83 -8.29
N ASN A 28 9.19 3.90 -7.19
CA ASN A 28 9.68 4.38 -5.91
C ASN A 28 10.56 3.32 -5.22
N ARG A 29 11.86 3.61 -5.10
CA ARG A 29 12.85 2.71 -4.47
C ARG A 29 12.62 2.44 -2.98
N ASN A 30 11.85 3.29 -2.30
CA ASN A 30 11.51 3.10 -0.90
C ASN A 30 10.30 2.17 -0.71
N ILE A 31 9.52 1.93 -1.78
CA ILE A 31 8.45 0.92 -1.82
C ILE A 31 9.08 -0.39 -2.34
N LEU A 32 9.47 -1.25 -1.42
CA LEU A 32 10.21 -2.48 -1.68
C LEU A 32 9.36 -3.55 -2.37
N ASN A 33 8.05 -3.57 -2.07
CA ASN A 33 7.10 -4.45 -2.72
C ASN A 33 5.69 -3.86 -2.60
N TRP A 34 4.77 -4.28 -3.45
CA TRP A 34 3.39 -3.83 -3.42
C TRP A 34 2.43 -4.88 -3.98
N TRP A 35 1.18 -4.77 -3.58
CA TRP A 35 0.09 -5.60 -4.07
C TRP A 35 -1.16 -4.78 -4.29
N HIS A 36 -1.84 -4.99 -5.42
CA HIS A 36 -3.01 -4.22 -5.85
C HIS A 36 -4.11 -5.13 -6.41
N TYR A 37 -4.76 -5.89 -5.53
CA TYR A 37 -5.91 -6.73 -5.89
C TYR A 37 -7.25 -6.02 -5.71
N LEU A 38 -7.36 -5.15 -4.70
CA LEU A 38 -8.52 -4.29 -4.51
C LEU A 38 -8.37 -3.04 -5.37
N THR A 39 -9.36 -2.75 -6.21
CA THR A 39 -9.32 -1.65 -7.19
C THR A 39 -9.01 -0.28 -6.59
N SER A 40 -9.37 -0.07 -5.31
CA SER A 40 -9.21 1.20 -4.58
C SER A 40 -8.19 1.11 -3.45
N GLY A 41 -7.29 0.12 -3.47
CA GLY A 41 -6.31 -0.03 -2.41
C GLY A 41 -5.06 -0.80 -2.77
N TYR A 42 -3.99 -0.50 -2.05
CA TYR A 42 -2.70 -1.20 -2.12
C TYR A 42 -2.32 -1.74 -0.75
N ILE A 43 -1.57 -2.82 -0.77
CA ILE A 43 -0.67 -3.17 0.32
C ILE A 43 0.74 -2.77 -0.13
N LEU A 44 1.45 -2.04 0.72
CA LEU A 44 2.79 -1.51 0.43
C LEU A 44 3.77 -2.07 1.47
N ILE A 45 4.92 -2.55 1.01
CA ILE A 45 6.07 -2.84 1.86
C ILE A 45 7.06 -1.70 1.67
N SER A 46 7.34 -0.95 2.74
CA SER A 46 8.16 0.26 2.65
C SER A 46 9.11 0.40 3.85
N THR A 47 10.20 1.12 3.63
CA THR A 47 11.07 1.64 4.72
C THR A 47 10.66 3.02 5.20
N GLU A 48 9.72 3.68 4.50
CA GLU A 48 9.14 4.96 4.88
C GLU A 48 8.04 4.78 5.92
N SER A 49 7.84 5.83 6.71
CA SER A 49 6.72 5.99 7.62
C SER A 49 5.41 6.26 6.87
N ALA A 50 4.28 6.05 7.55
CA ALA A 50 2.96 6.41 7.02
C ALA A 50 2.86 7.91 6.63
N SER A 51 3.58 8.79 7.33
CA SER A 51 3.61 10.23 7.06
C SER A 51 4.34 10.55 5.76
N GLU A 52 5.51 9.94 5.55
CA GLU A 52 6.28 10.08 4.29
C GLU A 52 5.50 9.53 3.11
N LEU A 53 4.90 8.33 3.26
CA LEU A 53 4.02 7.76 2.25
C LEU A 53 2.81 8.66 1.97
N THR A 54 2.26 9.32 2.98
CA THR A 54 1.13 10.26 2.80
C THR A 54 1.53 11.44 1.92
N ASN A 55 2.71 12.01 2.14
CA ASN A 55 3.21 13.11 1.31
C ASN A 55 3.46 12.63 -0.13
N PHE A 56 4.09 11.46 -0.29
CA PHE A 56 4.30 10.85 -1.59
C PHE A 56 3.00 10.60 -2.36
N MET A 57 1.95 10.07 -1.71
CA MET A 57 0.67 9.84 -2.37
C MET A 57 -0.02 11.15 -2.77
N ARG A 58 0.05 12.19 -1.92
CA ARG A 58 -0.54 13.51 -2.21
C ARG A 58 0.04 14.16 -3.47
N GLU A 59 1.32 13.93 -3.76
CA GLU A 59 1.99 14.45 -4.99
C GLU A 59 1.59 13.69 -6.26
N ASN A 60 1.11 12.46 -6.11
CA ASN A 60 0.84 11.53 -7.21
C ASN A 60 -0.64 11.27 -7.47
N LEU A 61 -1.50 11.65 -6.53
CA LEU A 61 -2.96 11.61 -6.65
C LEU A 61 -3.52 12.94 -7.21
N PRO A 62 -4.73 12.90 -7.81
CA PRO A 62 -5.53 14.11 -8.01
C PRO A 62 -5.79 14.83 -6.67
N SER A 63 -5.82 16.16 -6.69
CA SER A 63 -5.90 17.01 -5.49
C SER A 63 -7.19 16.83 -4.67
N ASP A 64 -8.25 16.34 -5.29
CA ASP A 64 -9.56 16.08 -4.70
C ASP A 64 -9.74 14.62 -4.24
N THR A 65 -8.71 13.79 -4.33
CA THR A 65 -8.79 12.38 -3.91
C THR A 65 -8.51 12.23 -2.42
N TYR A 66 -9.49 11.70 -1.68
CA TYR A 66 -9.31 11.32 -0.28
C TYR A 66 -8.66 9.95 -0.16
N PHE A 67 -7.82 9.77 0.86
CA PHE A 67 -7.15 8.49 1.12
C PHE A 67 -6.71 8.36 2.58
N ILE A 68 -6.38 7.12 2.97
CA ILE A 68 -5.78 6.77 4.25
C ILE A 68 -4.62 5.79 4.05
N ILE A 69 -3.58 5.93 4.88
CA ILE A 69 -2.47 4.98 4.98
C ILE A 69 -2.36 4.55 6.44
N MET A 70 -2.38 3.25 6.69
CA MET A 70 -2.22 2.68 8.03
C MET A 70 -1.16 1.59 8.02
N GLU A 71 -0.30 1.58 9.05
CA GLU A 71 0.61 0.47 9.29
C GLU A 71 -0.18 -0.80 9.64
N ILE A 72 0.17 -1.93 9.04
CA ILE A 72 -0.48 -3.21 9.28
C ILE A 72 0.04 -3.79 10.59
N ASN A 73 -0.89 -4.13 11.50
CA ASN A 73 -0.57 -4.90 12.70
C ASN A 73 -0.37 -6.37 12.33
N HIS A 74 0.86 -6.87 12.40
CA HIS A 74 1.21 -8.26 12.08
C HIS A 74 0.48 -9.32 12.91
N ASN A 75 -0.06 -8.95 14.07
CA ASN A 75 -0.75 -9.89 14.97
C ASN A 75 -2.27 -9.85 14.80
N ASN A 76 -2.81 -8.90 14.02
CA ASN A 76 -4.25 -8.70 13.91
C ASN A 76 -4.63 -8.10 12.55
N TYR A 77 -4.84 -8.96 11.57
CA TYR A 77 -5.39 -8.63 10.27
C TYR A 77 -6.19 -9.82 9.73
N ASN A 78 -7.30 -9.56 9.04
CA ASN A 78 -8.15 -10.58 8.42
C ASN A 78 -9.03 -9.94 7.34
N GLY A 79 -9.74 -10.76 6.56
CA GLY A 79 -10.65 -10.30 5.51
C GLY A 79 -11.08 -11.43 4.57
N TRP A 80 -11.72 -11.07 3.46
CA TRP A 80 -12.13 -12.03 2.44
C TRP A 80 -11.38 -11.77 1.14
N LEU A 81 -10.34 -12.57 0.91
CA LEU A 81 -9.48 -12.53 -0.27
C LEU A 81 -9.21 -13.96 -0.76
N PRO A 82 -8.85 -14.14 -2.04
CA PRO A 82 -8.37 -15.43 -2.53
C PRO A 82 -7.12 -15.91 -1.78
N GLN A 83 -6.88 -17.21 -1.78
CA GLN A 83 -5.77 -17.84 -1.07
C GLN A 83 -4.41 -17.27 -1.50
N GLU A 84 -4.17 -17.12 -2.80
CA GLU A 84 -2.93 -16.56 -3.35
C GLU A 84 -2.62 -15.13 -2.86
N ALA A 85 -3.66 -14.32 -2.62
CA ALA A 85 -3.49 -13.00 -2.05
C ALA A 85 -3.06 -13.07 -0.58
N TRP A 86 -3.67 -13.99 0.17
CA TRP A 86 -3.27 -14.22 1.55
C TRP A 86 -1.86 -14.79 1.68
N ASP A 87 -1.45 -15.67 0.75
CA ASP A 87 -0.10 -16.22 0.71
C ASP A 87 0.93 -15.09 0.50
N TRP A 88 0.72 -14.23 -0.50
CA TRP A 88 1.60 -13.09 -0.73
C TRP A 88 1.67 -12.16 0.47
N ILE A 89 0.53 -11.86 1.10
CA ILE A 89 0.50 -10.98 2.28
C ILE A 89 1.40 -11.57 3.37
N ARG A 90 1.21 -12.84 3.74
CA ARG A 90 2.00 -13.50 4.79
C ARG A 90 3.50 -13.48 4.50
N GLU A 91 3.90 -13.73 3.26
CA GLU A 91 5.31 -13.73 2.83
C GLU A 91 5.97 -12.35 2.88
N ASN A 92 5.18 -11.28 2.70
CA ASN A 92 5.72 -9.93 2.50
C ASN A 92 5.57 -9.02 3.72
N ILE A 93 4.47 -9.13 4.47
CA ILE A 93 4.30 -8.36 5.71
C ILE A 93 5.01 -9.04 6.89
N GLY A 94 5.19 -10.36 6.87
CA GLY A 94 5.76 -11.12 7.99
C GLY A 94 7.23 -11.50 7.78
N THR A 95 8.12 -10.98 8.63
CA THR A 95 8.91 -11.77 9.60
C THR A 95 9.90 -10.84 10.31
N ASN A 96 9.62 -10.48 11.57
CA ASN A 96 10.69 -10.38 12.56
C ASN A 96 10.92 -11.81 13.04
N ILE A 97 11.90 -12.48 12.46
CA ILE A 97 12.46 -13.69 13.06
C ILE A 97 13.24 -13.18 14.28
N TYR A 98 12.75 -13.50 15.48
CA TYR A 98 13.47 -13.27 16.73
C TYR A 98 14.76 -14.08 16.77
#